data_AF-A0A812X1T2-F1
#
_entry.id   AF-A0A812X1T2-F1
#
_cell.length_a   1.000
_cell.length_b   1.000
_cell.length_c   1.000
_cell.angle_alpha   90.00
_cell.angle_beta   90.00
_cell.angle_gamma   90.00
#
_symmetry.space_group_name_H-M   'P 1'
#
loop_
_entity.id
_entity.type
_entity.pdbx_description
1 polymer ?
#
loop_
_entity_poly.entity_id
_entity_poly.type
_entity_poly.pdbx_seq_one_letter_code
_entity_poly.pdbx_strand_id
1 'polypeptide(L)'
;MADVDKEDRWQLIREYMAGYFFETRHFQAVAACLSSCGDKRHVIAAAARLLSGFGVEMSLDDQQELMAMDEEEQINALLAKIPQDGDGQFQEFFGQLQQLVVCSGKVRSGLETGDVLTVEEALADAVSFNIAHVVYRMAATQAGAELRAFRARLKEWGKDNAAKTGKLTRCQEEAMGARKKLAAAQFKLGRGRDAALQKSSRFVLHFAEGSMRGLGTVVFRSWQAAAAELRSERRVAMEFEKRRNDWKQRMQEFKERQLRGVRGLSERQVIARQREAGLDCFWAWQGVVRDRKLEEDLAKKLEAFRVRLGRMKQSQVLNADSFLLKASTYSEAALLSSCFQAFVAARREVAEEAACKAQLQKTRDQIDLFRKSKSATAKRILREMCCCTEAGLAAEAWAAWAMLANQARDERAIRQQLDESAQHRDLIRRRSKESGHKVAEKLRGRRDVASLVEALVAWRLLSRVEGKTRHHRVRVDAKRQQLQGVQTMFRSFATQLEYQLAQSQQSHKESRLYKLA
;
A
#
# COMPACT_ATOMS: atom_id res chain seq x y z
N MET A 1 -26.91 -38.15 -13.13
CA MET A 1 -26.41 -37.14 -12.16
C MET A 1 -27.47 -36.07 -12.08
N ALA A 2 -28.03 -35.91 -10.89
CA ALA A 2 -29.31 -35.25 -10.63
C ALA A 2 -29.32 -33.79 -11.08
N ASP A 3 -30.49 -33.38 -11.58
CA ASP A 3 -30.85 -32.02 -11.98
C ASP A 3 -30.84 -31.16 -10.70
N VAL A 4 -29.69 -30.58 -10.38
CA VAL A 4 -29.56 -29.62 -9.28
C VAL A 4 -30.41 -28.43 -9.67
N ASP A 5 -31.43 -28.17 -8.85
CA ASP A 5 -32.44 -27.15 -9.08
C ASP A 5 -31.76 -25.82 -9.41
N LYS A 6 -32.31 -25.09 -10.39
CA LYS A 6 -31.69 -23.82 -10.84
C LYS A 6 -31.56 -22.85 -9.67
N GLU A 7 -32.50 -22.90 -8.73
CA GLU A 7 -32.49 -22.15 -7.47
C GLU A 7 -31.23 -22.45 -6.64
N ASP A 8 -30.92 -23.72 -6.41
CA ASP A 8 -29.75 -24.18 -5.64
C ASP A 8 -28.44 -23.78 -6.30
N ARG A 9 -28.37 -23.82 -7.64
CA ARG A 9 -27.21 -23.33 -8.39
C ARG A 9 -27.01 -21.82 -8.21
N TRP A 10 -28.09 -21.04 -8.22
CA TRP A 10 -28.03 -19.60 -7.98
C TRP A 10 -27.69 -19.27 -6.52
N GLN A 11 -28.09 -20.13 -5.58
CA GLN A 11 -27.76 -19.99 -4.17
C GLN A 11 -26.29 -20.29 -3.92
N LEU A 12 -25.76 -21.38 -4.48
CA LEU A 12 -24.33 -21.71 -4.44
C LEU A 12 -23.47 -20.64 -5.14
N ILE A 13 -23.94 -20.09 -6.26
CA ILE A 13 -23.24 -18.98 -6.94
C ILE A 13 -23.31 -17.71 -6.09
N ARG A 14 -24.41 -17.43 -5.38
CA ARG A 14 -24.50 -16.29 -4.46
C ARG A 14 -23.62 -16.46 -3.24
N GLU A 15 -23.57 -17.64 -2.63
CA GLU A 15 -22.70 -17.96 -1.50
C GLU A 15 -21.22 -17.97 -1.91
N TYR A 16 -20.90 -18.51 -3.09
CA TYR A 16 -19.56 -18.47 -3.67
C TYR A 16 -19.16 -17.03 -4.02
N MET A 17 -20.04 -16.24 -4.64
CA MET A 17 -19.76 -14.84 -4.93
C MET A 17 -19.70 -14.00 -3.64
N ALA A 18 -20.51 -14.28 -2.63
CA ALA A 18 -20.39 -13.62 -1.34
C ALA A 18 -19.06 -13.98 -0.65
N GLY A 19 -18.68 -15.26 -0.62
CA GLY A 19 -17.41 -15.70 -0.03
C GLY A 19 -16.17 -15.26 -0.80
N TYR A 20 -16.26 -15.13 -2.14
CA TYR A 20 -15.13 -14.78 -3.00
C TYR A 20 -15.00 -13.26 -3.24
N PHE A 21 -16.11 -12.51 -3.24
CA PHE A 21 -16.08 -11.04 -3.36
C PHE A 21 -16.06 -10.32 -2.01
N PHE A 22 -16.52 -10.91 -0.90
CA PHE A 22 -16.30 -10.34 0.44
C PHE A 22 -15.03 -10.89 1.10
N GLU A 23 -13.95 -11.07 0.33
CA GLU A 23 -12.62 -11.27 0.91
C GLU A 23 -12.27 -10.12 1.85
N THR A 24 -11.48 -10.40 2.89
CA THR A 24 -10.93 -9.44 3.88
C THR A 24 -10.37 -8.16 3.22
N ARG A 25 -9.93 -8.24 1.95
CA ARG A 25 -9.48 -7.09 1.15
C ARG A 25 -10.59 -6.12 0.74
N HIS A 26 -11.81 -6.58 0.51
CA HIS A 26 -12.96 -5.70 0.24
C HIS A 26 -13.45 -5.05 1.53
N PHE A 27 -13.41 -5.76 2.67
CA PHE A 27 -13.60 -5.13 3.99
C PHE A 27 -12.51 -4.10 4.29
N GLN A 28 -11.24 -4.38 3.97
CA GLN A 28 -10.14 -3.42 4.09
C GLN A 28 -10.25 -2.24 3.10
N ALA A 29 -10.80 -2.45 1.89
CA ALA A 29 -11.02 -1.37 0.93
C ALA A 29 -12.24 -0.51 1.29
N VAL A 30 -13.27 -1.09 1.89
CA VAL A 30 -14.44 -0.39 2.45
C VAL A 30 -14.03 0.35 3.72
N ALA A 31 -13.27 -0.28 4.62
CA ALA A 31 -12.62 0.35 5.77
C ALA A 31 -11.72 1.52 5.37
N ALA A 32 -10.85 1.35 4.36
CA ALA A 32 -9.99 2.41 3.82
C ALA A 32 -10.75 3.50 3.03
N CYS A 33 -11.99 3.24 2.59
CA CYS A 33 -12.85 4.27 2.01
C CYS A 33 -13.64 5.03 3.09
N LEU A 34 -14.18 4.33 4.11
CA LEU A 34 -14.84 4.87 5.31
C LEU A 34 -13.89 5.79 6.10
N SER A 35 -12.63 5.38 6.17
CA SER A 35 -11.45 6.12 6.61
C SER A 35 -11.25 7.47 5.91
N SER A 36 -11.26 7.44 4.58
CA SER A 36 -10.84 8.56 3.73
C SER A 36 -11.95 9.60 3.50
N CYS A 37 -13.21 9.25 3.78
CA CYS A 37 -14.36 10.10 3.55
C CYS A 37 -15.03 10.62 4.84
N GLY A 38 -14.28 10.66 5.95
CA GLY A 38 -14.54 11.61 7.03
C GLY A 38 -14.17 13.01 6.55
N ASP A 39 -14.94 13.54 5.60
CA ASP A 39 -14.65 14.85 5.02
C ASP A 39 -14.81 15.86 6.16
N LYS A 40 -13.70 16.45 6.64
CA LYS A 40 -13.63 17.47 7.71
C LYS A 40 -14.74 18.53 7.56
N ARG A 41 -15.15 18.75 6.30
CA ARG A 41 -16.28 19.55 5.84
C ARG A 41 -17.62 19.25 6.49
N HIS A 42 -17.99 17.99 6.71
CA HIS A 42 -19.30 17.62 7.25
C HIS A 42 -19.39 17.80 8.76
N VAL A 43 -18.31 17.53 9.49
CA VAL A 43 -18.26 17.73 10.95
C VAL A 43 -18.27 19.22 11.29
N ILE A 44 -17.50 20.04 10.56
CA ILE A 44 -17.46 21.50 10.74
C ILE A 44 -18.78 22.14 10.31
N ALA A 45 -19.39 21.71 9.20
CA ALA A 45 -20.70 22.21 8.79
C ALA A 45 -21.82 21.84 9.78
N ALA A 46 -21.73 20.66 10.42
CA ALA A 46 -22.66 20.28 11.48
C ALA A 46 -22.43 21.10 12.76
N ALA A 47 -21.16 21.29 13.16
CA ALA A 47 -20.78 22.12 14.30
C ALA A 47 -21.20 23.60 14.11
N ALA A 48 -20.99 24.16 12.92
CA ALA A 48 -21.39 25.54 12.59
C ALA A 48 -22.92 25.73 12.61
N ARG A 49 -23.70 24.74 12.13
CA ARG A 49 -25.17 24.77 12.24
C ARG A 49 -25.64 24.67 13.68
N LEU A 50 -24.98 23.87 14.50
CA LEU A 50 -25.28 23.77 15.92
C LEU A 50 -24.99 25.10 16.63
N LEU A 51 -23.81 25.69 16.40
CA LEU A 51 -23.44 27.00 16.96
C LEU A 51 -24.40 28.12 16.54
N SER A 52 -24.88 28.11 15.30
CA SER A 52 -25.90 29.06 14.83
C SER A 52 -27.24 28.91 15.58
N GLY A 53 -27.60 27.69 16.00
CA GLY A 53 -28.79 27.44 16.82
C GLY A 53 -28.68 27.98 18.24
N PHE A 54 -27.46 28.27 18.71
CA PHE A 54 -27.16 28.86 20.01
C PHE A 54 -26.79 30.34 19.93
N GLY A 55 -27.05 31.00 18.79
CA GLY A 55 -26.84 32.45 18.63
C GLY A 55 -25.42 32.87 18.23
N VAL A 56 -24.52 31.92 17.92
CA VAL A 56 -23.19 32.22 17.38
C VAL A 56 -23.26 32.15 15.85
N GLU A 57 -23.43 33.31 15.21
CA GLU A 57 -23.42 33.42 13.75
C GLU A 57 -22.00 33.25 13.20
N MET A 58 -21.80 32.23 12.38
CA MET A 58 -20.55 32.00 11.65
C MET A 58 -20.74 32.28 10.17
N SER A 59 -19.91 33.17 9.63
CA SER A 59 -19.93 33.50 8.20
C SER A 59 -19.50 32.30 7.34
N LEU A 60 -19.90 32.28 6.06
CA LEU A 60 -19.46 31.27 5.10
C LEU A 60 -17.94 31.31 4.86
N ASP A 61 -17.33 32.48 4.98
CA ASP A 61 -15.87 32.64 4.85
C ASP A 61 -15.14 32.06 6.08
N ASP A 62 -15.69 32.26 7.28
CA ASP A 62 -15.16 31.69 8.53
C ASP A 62 -15.20 30.15 8.49
N GLN A 63 -16.25 29.58 7.92
CA GLN A 63 -16.37 28.13 7.72
C GLN A 63 -15.30 27.61 6.75
N GLN A 64 -15.00 28.34 5.67
CA GLN A 64 -13.95 27.97 4.72
C GLN A 64 -12.55 28.11 5.30
N GLU A 65 -12.29 29.14 6.11
CA GLU A 65 -11.02 29.29 6.84
C GLU A 65 -10.83 28.16 7.83
N LEU A 66 -11.84 27.85 8.64
CA LEU A 66 -11.79 26.71 9.56
C LEU A 66 -11.51 25.41 8.80
N MET A 67 -12.17 25.16 7.67
CA MET A 67 -11.91 23.97 6.85
C MET A 67 -10.46 23.85 6.34
N ALA A 68 -9.73 24.95 6.24
CA ALA A 68 -8.33 24.98 5.80
C ALA A 68 -7.32 24.76 6.95
N MET A 69 -7.75 24.92 8.20
CA MET A 69 -6.91 24.77 9.40
C MET A 69 -6.76 23.29 9.80
N ASP A 70 -5.71 22.99 10.59
CA ASP A 70 -5.51 21.63 11.11
C ASP A 70 -6.48 21.33 12.27
N GLU A 71 -6.74 20.06 12.58
CA GLU A 71 -7.85 19.64 13.48
C GLU A 71 -7.76 20.28 14.90
N GLU A 72 -6.56 20.35 15.48
CA GLU A 72 -6.34 21.00 16.77
C GLU A 72 -6.52 22.52 16.70
N GLU A 73 -6.13 23.14 15.57
CA GLU A 73 -6.27 24.58 15.34
C GLU A 73 -7.73 24.96 15.07
N GLN A 74 -8.48 24.09 14.37
CA GLN A 74 -9.92 24.24 14.14
C GLN A 74 -10.69 24.28 15.45
N ILE A 75 -10.39 23.35 16.37
CA ILE A 75 -11.04 23.29 17.68
C ILE A 75 -10.73 24.57 18.48
N ASN A 76 -9.48 25.02 18.46
CA ASN A 76 -9.06 26.24 19.16
C ASN A 76 -9.66 27.53 18.55
N ALA A 77 -9.80 27.58 17.22
CA ALA A 77 -10.41 28.71 16.53
C ALA A 77 -11.94 28.76 16.73
N LEU A 78 -12.59 27.59 16.76
CA LEU A 78 -14.00 27.47 17.18
C LEU A 78 -14.18 27.89 18.64
N LEU A 79 -13.27 27.51 19.54
CA LEU A 79 -13.28 27.92 20.96
C LEU A 79 -13.14 29.44 21.14
N ALA A 80 -12.35 30.11 20.29
CA ALA A 80 -12.12 31.55 20.38
C ALA A 80 -13.32 32.40 19.93
N LYS A 81 -14.23 31.83 19.14
CA LYS A 81 -15.43 32.53 18.60
C LYS A 81 -16.64 32.44 19.54
N ILE A 82 -16.53 31.71 20.65
CA ILE A 82 -17.64 31.48 21.58
C ILE A 82 -17.60 32.54 22.70
N PRO A 83 -18.73 33.23 23.00
CA PRO A 83 -18.81 34.16 24.11
C PRO A 83 -18.51 33.47 25.45
N GLN A 84 -17.54 33.97 26.21
CA GLN A 84 -17.17 33.39 27.52
C GLN A 84 -18.23 33.61 28.61
N ASP A 85 -19.25 34.42 28.32
CA ASP A 85 -20.31 34.82 29.26
C ASP A 85 -21.56 33.92 29.18
N GLY A 86 -21.52 32.84 28.39
CA GLY A 86 -22.65 31.91 28.22
C GLY A 86 -22.83 30.94 29.40
N ASP A 87 -24.06 30.90 29.95
CA ASP A 87 -24.53 30.00 31.01
C ASP A 87 -24.05 28.55 30.84
N GLY A 88 -23.87 27.84 31.95
CA GLY A 88 -23.29 26.48 32.05
C GLY A 88 -23.84 25.40 31.10
N GLN A 89 -24.98 25.64 30.44
CA GLN A 89 -25.49 24.84 29.32
C GLN A 89 -24.53 24.78 28.12
N PHE A 90 -23.76 25.83 27.86
CA PHE A 90 -22.76 25.83 26.78
C PHE A 90 -21.56 24.94 27.08
N GLN A 91 -21.09 24.90 28.33
CA GLN A 91 -20.00 24.00 28.73
C GLN A 91 -20.40 22.54 28.62
N GLU A 92 -21.64 22.21 28.99
CA GLU A 92 -22.18 20.85 28.88
C GLU A 92 -22.33 20.42 27.41
N PHE A 93 -22.87 21.29 26.55
CA PHE A 93 -22.96 21.05 25.11
C PHE A 93 -21.57 20.86 24.47
N PHE A 94 -20.57 21.64 24.88
CA PHE A 94 -19.22 21.53 24.35
C PHE A 94 -18.53 20.22 24.76
N GLY A 95 -18.74 19.79 26.00
CA GLY A 95 -18.30 18.47 26.47
C GLY A 95 -18.89 17.34 25.61
N GLN A 96 -20.18 17.42 25.28
CA GLN A 96 -20.85 16.46 24.42
C GLN A 96 -20.31 16.47 22.99
N LEU A 97 -20.01 17.65 22.41
CA LEU A 97 -19.45 17.76 21.06
C LEU A 97 -18.02 17.19 21.00
N GLN A 98 -17.19 17.47 21.99
CA GLN A 98 -15.82 16.94 22.05
C GLN A 98 -15.83 15.41 22.19
N GLN A 99 -16.72 14.87 23.03
CA GLN A 99 -16.93 13.42 23.15
C GLN A 99 -17.43 12.80 21.85
N LEU A 100 -18.31 13.48 21.12
CA LEU A 100 -18.78 13.03 19.80
C LEU A 100 -17.65 12.93 18.78
N VAL A 101 -16.77 13.94 18.71
CA VAL A 101 -15.62 13.94 17.78
C VAL A 101 -14.62 12.85 18.15
N VAL A 102 -14.29 12.71 19.43
CA VAL A 102 -13.36 11.66 19.91
C VAL A 102 -13.93 10.27 19.64
N CYS A 103 -15.21 10.06 19.96
CA CYS A 103 -15.90 8.80 19.73
C CYS A 103 -15.97 8.45 18.23
N SER A 104 -16.34 9.43 17.38
CA SER A 104 -16.36 9.25 15.93
C SER A 104 -14.96 8.95 15.36
N GLY A 105 -13.92 9.59 15.90
CA GLY A 105 -12.53 9.33 15.53
C GLY A 105 -12.07 7.92 15.89
N LYS A 106 -12.41 7.43 17.09
CA LYS A 106 -12.14 6.05 17.52
C LYS A 106 -12.88 5.02 16.66
N VAL A 107 -14.17 5.23 16.38
CA VAL A 107 -14.95 4.36 15.49
C VAL A 107 -14.31 4.30 14.10
N ARG A 108 -13.90 5.44 13.55
CA ARG A 108 -13.23 5.49 12.25
C ARG A 108 -11.90 4.73 12.28
N SER A 109 -11.06 4.98 13.28
CA SER A 109 -9.77 4.31 13.42
C SER A 109 -9.91 2.79 13.61
N GLY A 110 -10.92 2.34 14.37
CA GLY A 110 -11.18 0.91 14.56
C GLY A 110 -11.69 0.25 13.28
N LEU A 111 -12.55 0.94 12.51
CA LEU A 111 -12.98 0.45 11.20
C LEU A 111 -11.82 0.36 10.21
N GLU A 112 -10.93 1.36 10.18
CA GLU A 112 -9.71 1.41 9.37
C GLU A 112 -8.77 0.23 9.59
N THR A 113 -8.51 -0.09 10.87
CA THR A 113 -7.60 -1.15 11.27
C THR A 113 -8.26 -2.52 11.26
N GLY A 114 -9.58 -2.59 11.14
CA GLY A 114 -10.37 -3.80 11.30
C GLY A 114 -10.41 -4.30 12.75
N ASP A 115 -10.15 -3.41 13.72
CA ASP A 115 -10.15 -3.73 15.13
C ASP A 115 -11.55 -3.54 15.74
N VAL A 116 -12.26 -4.66 15.88
CA VAL A 116 -13.63 -4.71 16.40
C VAL A 116 -13.71 -4.21 17.85
N LEU A 117 -12.67 -4.46 18.66
CA LEU A 117 -12.67 -4.08 20.07
C LEU A 117 -12.65 -2.55 20.23
N THR A 118 -11.83 -1.87 19.44
CA THR A 118 -11.77 -0.40 19.42
C THR A 118 -13.12 0.23 19.03
N VAL A 119 -13.87 -0.40 18.12
CA VAL A 119 -15.20 0.08 17.71
C VAL A 119 -16.23 -0.16 18.81
N GLU A 120 -16.21 -1.32 19.46
CA GLU A 120 -17.10 -1.64 20.58
C GLU A 120 -16.85 -0.71 21.79
N GLU A 121 -15.59 -0.46 22.13
CA GLU A 121 -15.22 0.50 23.18
C GLU A 121 -15.69 1.92 22.84
N ALA A 122 -15.50 2.36 21.58
CA ALA A 122 -15.97 3.66 21.15
C ALA A 122 -17.50 3.78 21.19
N LEU A 123 -18.23 2.73 20.84
CA LEU A 123 -19.70 2.70 20.94
C LEU A 123 -20.18 2.64 22.39
N ALA A 124 -19.46 1.94 23.27
CA ALA A 124 -19.74 1.93 24.71
C ALA A 124 -19.54 3.32 25.31
N ASP A 125 -18.47 4.03 24.91
CA ASP A 125 -18.25 5.45 25.22
C ASP A 125 -19.41 6.31 24.66
N ALA A 126 -19.88 6.06 23.43
CA ALA A 126 -21.00 6.80 22.85
C ALA A 126 -22.31 6.65 23.64
N VAL A 127 -22.54 5.46 24.20
CA VAL A 127 -23.72 5.15 25.02
C VAL A 127 -23.62 5.81 26.39
N SER A 128 -22.44 5.80 27.03
CA SER A 128 -22.23 6.45 28.33
C SER A 128 -22.41 7.97 28.26
N PHE A 129 -22.13 8.57 27.10
CA PHE A 129 -22.35 10.00 26.83
C PHE A 129 -23.71 10.32 26.17
N ASN A 130 -24.60 9.34 26.00
CA ASN A 130 -25.93 9.49 25.38
C ASN A 130 -25.94 10.05 23.93
N ILE A 131 -24.82 9.92 23.22
CA ILE A 131 -24.63 10.40 21.83
C ILE A 131 -24.73 9.29 20.78
N ALA A 132 -24.89 8.03 21.21
CA ALA A 132 -24.93 6.86 20.32
C ALA A 132 -25.94 7.01 19.16
N HIS A 133 -27.10 7.61 19.41
CA HIS A 133 -28.13 7.84 18.40
C HIS A 133 -27.68 8.77 17.25
N VAL A 134 -26.83 9.76 17.55
CA VAL A 134 -26.24 10.67 16.55
C VAL A 134 -25.20 9.92 15.72
N VAL A 135 -24.34 9.15 16.38
CA VAL A 135 -23.30 8.33 15.73
C VAL A 135 -23.93 7.32 14.77
N TYR A 136 -25.01 6.63 15.17
CA TYR A 136 -25.73 5.69 14.30
C TYR A 136 -26.38 6.37 13.09
N ARG A 137 -26.98 7.56 13.25
CA ARG A 137 -27.55 8.31 12.11
C ARG A 137 -26.48 8.78 11.13
N MET A 138 -25.33 9.24 11.63
CA MET A 138 -24.19 9.60 10.77
C MET A 138 -23.62 8.39 10.03
N ALA A 139 -23.43 7.26 10.72
CA ALA A 139 -22.97 6.02 10.10
C ALA A 139 -23.95 5.54 9.00
N ALA A 140 -25.27 5.59 9.25
CA ALA A 140 -26.29 5.18 8.29
C ALA A 140 -26.35 6.09 7.06
N THR A 141 -26.26 7.41 7.25
CA THR A 141 -26.26 8.38 6.14
C THR A 141 -24.99 8.26 5.29
N GLN A 142 -23.84 8.04 5.92
CA GLN A 142 -22.56 7.80 5.25
C GLN A 142 -22.59 6.49 4.45
N ALA A 143 -23.02 5.39 5.05
CA ALA A 143 -23.16 4.11 4.36
C ALA A 143 -24.10 4.23 3.14
N GLY A 144 -25.16 5.03 3.24
CA GLY A 144 -26.06 5.33 2.12
C GLY A 144 -25.39 6.11 0.98
N ALA A 145 -24.57 7.11 1.31
CA ALA A 145 -23.80 7.87 0.32
C ALA A 145 -22.76 6.99 -0.40
N GLU A 146 -22.08 6.12 0.34
CA GLU A 146 -21.10 5.18 -0.19
C GLU A 146 -21.74 4.12 -1.09
N LEU A 147 -22.88 3.56 -0.70
CA LEU A 147 -23.64 2.63 -1.53
C LEU A 147 -24.05 3.28 -2.86
N ARG A 148 -24.41 4.57 -2.84
CA ARG A 148 -24.74 5.33 -4.05
C ARG A 148 -23.52 5.51 -4.96
N ALA A 149 -22.37 5.88 -4.39
CA ALA A 149 -21.11 6.01 -5.13
C ALA A 149 -20.63 4.66 -5.69
N PHE A 150 -20.81 3.58 -4.94
CA PHE A 150 -20.51 2.22 -5.39
C PHE A 150 -21.41 1.80 -6.55
N ARG A 151 -22.73 2.03 -6.46
CA ARG A 151 -23.68 1.77 -7.55
C ARG A 151 -23.33 2.55 -8.82
N ALA A 152 -22.90 3.81 -8.70
CA ALA A 152 -22.46 4.60 -9.84
C ALA A 152 -21.23 3.98 -10.53
N ARG A 153 -20.20 3.62 -9.76
CA ARG A 153 -19.00 2.93 -10.26
C ARG A 153 -19.31 1.60 -10.92
N LEU A 154 -20.24 0.81 -10.35
CA LEU A 154 -20.63 -0.48 -10.88
C LEU A 154 -21.39 -0.34 -12.22
N LYS A 155 -22.21 0.71 -12.36
CA LYS A 155 -22.89 1.05 -13.62
C LYS A 155 -21.90 1.47 -14.71
N GLU A 156 -20.89 2.26 -14.36
CA GLU A 156 -19.84 2.69 -15.28
C GLU A 156 -18.96 1.52 -15.73
N TRP A 157 -18.53 0.69 -14.78
CA TRP A 157 -17.83 -0.56 -15.07
C TRP A 157 -18.65 -1.47 -16.00
N GLY A 158 -19.96 -1.60 -15.76
CA GLY A 158 -20.86 -2.37 -16.62
C GLY A 158 -20.91 -1.85 -18.06
N LYS A 159 -20.95 -0.53 -18.26
CA LYS A 159 -20.90 0.10 -19.60
C LYS A 159 -19.58 -0.18 -20.30
N ASP A 160 -18.45 -0.02 -19.60
CA ASP A 160 -17.12 -0.28 -20.14
C ASP A 160 -16.94 -1.73 -20.54
N ASN A 161 -17.43 -2.65 -19.70
CA ASN A 161 -17.32 -4.07 -19.95
C ASN A 161 -18.21 -4.48 -21.14
N ALA A 162 -19.45 -3.97 -21.23
CA ALA A 162 -20.34 -4.16 -22.38
C ALA A 162 -19.72 -3.63 -23.69
N ALA A 163 -19.04 -2.48 -23.66
CA ALA A 163 -18.36 -1.94 -24.83
C ALA A 163 -17.18 -2.81 -25.26
N LYS A 164 -16.42 -3.38 -24.31
CA LYS A 164 -15.30 -4.29 -24.59
C LYS A 164 -15.77 -5.63 -25.14
N THR A 165 -16.77 -6.25 -24.51
CA THR A 165 -17.35 -7.51 -24.97
C THR A 165 -17.99 -7.34 -26.34
N GLY A 166 -18.72 -6.24 -26.58
CA GLY A 166 -19.30 -5.93 -27.89
C GLY A 166 -18.28 -5.84 -29.02
N LYS A 167 -17.10 -5.25 -28.76
CA LYS A 167 -15.99 -5.22 -29.74
C LYS A 167 -15.44 -6.62 -30.02
N LEU A 168 -15.25 -7.44 -28.99
CA LEU A 168 -14.76 -8.81 -29.14
C LEU A 168 -15.74 -9.68 -29.95
N THR A 169 -17.04 -9.57 -29.66
CA THR A 169 -18.08 -10.31 -30.39
C THR A 169 -18.11 -9.94 -31.87
N ARG A 170 -18.04 -8.64 -32.21
CA ARG A 170 -17.95 -8.20 -33.62
C ARG A 170 -16.71 -8.74 -34.33
N CYS A 171 -15.54 -8.68 -33.70
CA CYS A 171 -14.32 -9.27 -34.27
C CYS A 171 -14.46 -10.79 -34.50
N GLN A 172 -15.14 -11.50 -33.60
CA GLN A 172 -15.41 -12.93 -33.75
C GLN A 172 -16.38 -13.21 -34.90
N GLU A 173 -17.45 -12.42 -35.05
CA GLU A 173 -18.39 -12.51 -36.17
C GLU A 173 -17.70 -12.27 -37.52
N GLU A 174 -16.87 -11.24 -37.62
CA GLU A 174 -16.08 -10.93 -38.82
C GLU A 174 -15.13 -12.07 -39.18
N ALA A 175 -14.42 -12.64 -38.19
CA ALA A 175 -13.54 -13.78 -38.39
C ALA A 175 -14.30 -15.03 -38.87
N MET A 176 -15.48 -15.30 -38.31
CA MET A 176 -16.36 -16.39 -38.77
C MET A 176 -16.89 -16.15 -40.18
N GLY A 177 -17.25 -14.90 -40.52
CA GLY A 177 -17.63 -14.51 -41.87
C GLY A 177 -16.50 -14.74 -42.89
N ALA A 178 -15.26 -14.38 -42.55
CA ALA A 178 -14.09 -14.62 -43.39
C ALA A 178 -13.83 -16.12 -43.61
N ARG A 179 -13.95 -16.94 -42.56
CA ARG A 179 -13.82 -18.40 -42.65
C ARG A 179 -14.87 -19.03 -43.56
N LYS A 180 -16.13 -18.60 -43.47
CA LYS A 180 -17.21 -19.07 -44.35
C LYS A 180 -16.93 -18.72 -45.82
N LYS A 181 -16.48 -17.50 -46.10
CA LYS A 181 -16.10 -17.07 -47.46
C LYS A 181 -14.93 -17.90 -48.01
N LEU A 182 -13.93 -18.19 -47.19
CA LEU A 182 -12.79 -19.02 -47.57
C LEU A 182 -13.22 -20.44 -47.90
N ALA A 183 -14.04 -21.07 -47.05
CA ALA A 183 -14.57 -22.41 -47.29
C ALA A 183 -15.40 -22.47 -48.58
N ALA A 184 -16.26 -21.47 -48.83
CA ALA A 184 -17.02 -21.39 -50.07
C ALA A 184 -16.13 -21.24 -51.32
N ALA A 185 -15.05 -20.46 -51.23
CA ALA A 185 -14.08 -20.31 -52.32
C ALA A 185 -13.32 -21.63 -52.59
N GLN A 186 -12.88 -22.32 -51.54
CA GLN A 186 -12.23 -23.63 -51.65
C GLN A 186 -13.16 -24.67 -52.28
N PHE A 187 -14.42 -24.70 -51.88
CA PHE A 187 -15.41 -25.59 -52.47
C PHE A 187 -15.62 -25.32 -53.98
N LYS A 188 -15.73 -24.05 -54.38
CA LYS A 188 -15.84 -23.66 -55.80
C LYS A 188 -14.60 -24.07 -56.60
N LEU A 189 -13.41 -23.91 -56.05
CA LEU A 189 -12.15 -24.33 -56.67
C LEU A 189 -12.08 -25.86 -56.84
N GLY A 190 -12.45 -26.61 -55.81
CA GLY A 190 -12.51 -28.08 -55.88
C GLY A 190 -13.44 -28.57 -56.97
N ARG A 191 -14.67 -28.04 -57.02
CA ARG A 191 -15.66 -28.42 -58.04
C ARG A 191 -15.22 -28.05 -59.46
N GLY A 192 -14.57 -26.90 -59.63
CA GLY A 192 -14.00 -26.48 -60.91
C GLY A 192 -12.90 -27.43 -61.39
N ARG A 193 -12.01 -27.85 -60.48
CA ARG A 193 -10.92 -28.79 -60.77
C ARG A 193 -11.45 -30.15 -61.23
N ASP A 194 -12.43 -30.71 -60.53
CA ASP A 194 -12.97 -32.04 -60.87
C ASP A 194 -13.71 -32.03 -62.21
N ALA A 195 -14.51 -30.99 -62.46
CA ALA A 195 -15.22 -30.83 -63.73
C ALA A 195 -14.25 -30.63 -64.92
N ALA A 196 -13.16 -29.89 -64.72
CA ALA A 196 -12.11 -29.72 -65.73
C ALA A 196 -11.36 -31.04 -65.99
N LEU A 197 -11.04 -31.80 -64.93
CA LEU A 197 -10.35 -33.08 -65.05
C LEU A 197 -11.18 -34.08 -65.86
N GLN A 198 -12.47 -34.20 -65.56
CA GLN A 198 -13.40 -35.08 -66.28
C GLN A 198 -13.55 -34.69 -67.75
N LYS A 199 -13.66 -33.39 -68.06
CA LYS A 199 -13.70 -32.91 -69.44
C LYS A 199 -12.40 -33.19 -70.17
N SER A 200 -11.25 -32.91 -69.56
CA SER A 200 -9.95 -33.18 -70.19
C SER A 200 -9.74 -34.66 -70.46
N SER A 201 -10.13 -35.54 -69.55
CA SER A 201 -10.02 -37.00 -69.71
C SER A 201 -10.86 -37.50 -70.89
N ARG A 202 -12.12 -37.05 -71.00
CA ARG A 202 -12.97 -37.38 -72.16
C ARG A 202 -12.41 -36.84 -73.48
N PHE A 203 -11.90 -35.61 -73.47
CA PHE A 203 -11.30 -35.01 -74.68
C PHE A 203 -10.03 -35.75 -75.12
N VAL A 204 -9.18 -36.18 -74.17
CA VAL A 204 -7.96 -36.95 -74.47
C VAL A 204 -8.30 -38.32 -75.04
N LEU A 205 -9.27 -39.03 -74.45
CA LEU A 205 -9.74 -40.32 -74.95
C LEU A 205 -10.29 -40.22 -76.39
N HIS A 206 -11.09 -39.19 -76.67
CA HIS A 206 -11.72 -39.02 -77.99
C HIS A 206 -10.71 -38.67 -79.11
N PHE A 207 -9.55 -38.10 -78.76
CA PHE A 207 -8.49 -37.74 -79.72
C PHE A 207 -7.48 -38.88 -79.97
N ALA A 208 -7.28 -39.77 -78.99
CA ALA A 208 -6.41 -40.94 -79.14
C ALA A 208 -6.90 -41.91 -80.23
N GLU A 209 -8.21 -41.89 -80.53
CA GLU A 209 -8.84 -42.80 -81.51
C GLU A 209 -8.81 -42.30 -82.97
N GLY A 210 -8.45 -41.03 -83.25
CA GLY A 210 -8.79 -40.42 -84.55
C GLY A 210 -7.68 -39.76 -85.40
N SER A 211 -6.71 -39.02 -84.82
CA SER A 211 -5.70 -38.30 -85.65
C SER A 211 -4.56 -37.68 -84.84
N MET A 212 -3.33 -38.11 -85.08
CA MET A 212 -2.11 -37.54 -84.46
C MET A 212 -1.92 -36.03 -84.73
N ARG A 213 -2.39 -35.52 -85.88
CA ARG A 213 -2.25 -34.10 -86.25
C ARG A 213 -3.15 -33.19 -85.40
N GLY A 214 -4.32 -33.71 -85.03
CA GLY A 214 -5.26 -33.06 -84.13
C GLY A 214 -4.71 -32.96 -82.70
N LEU A 215 -4.06 -34.03 -82.22
CA LEU A 215 -3.42 -34.07 -80.90
C LEU A 215 -2.36 -32.96 -80.74
N GLY A 216 -1.51 -32.75 -81.76
CA GLY A 216 -0.51 -31.67 -81.74
C GLY A 216 -1.14 -30.28 -81.58
N THR A 217 -2.22 -29.99 -82.32
CA THR A 217 -2.91 -28.69 -82.23
C THR A 217 -3.55 -28.48 -80.85
N VAL A 218 -4.13 -29.53 -80.27
CA VAL A 218 -4.76 -29.47 -78.94
C VAL A 218 -3.70 -29.27 -77.85
N VAL A 219 -2.57 -29.99 -77.91
CA VAL A 219 -1.46 -29.83 -76.95
C VAL A 219 -0.86 -28.43 -77.03
N PHE A 220 -0.67 -27.87 -78.23
CA PHE A 220 -0.16 -26.50 -78.37
C PHE A 220 -1.18 -25.46 -77.87
N ARG A 221 -2.47 -25.63 -78.15
CA ARG A 221 -3.52 -24.73 -77.62
C ARG A 221 -3.68 -24.83 -76.11
N SER A 222 -3.60 -26.03 -75.54
CA SER A 222 -3.68 -26.22 -74.08
C SER A 222 -2.46 -25.66 -73.38
N TRP A 223 -1.25 -25.83 -73.96
CA TRP A 223 -0.04 -25.18 -73.48
C TRP A 223 -0.14 -23.65 -73.55
N GLN A 224 -0.64 -23.10 -74.66
CA GLN A 224 -0.85 -21.66 -74.81
C GLN A 224 -1.85 -21.11 -73.78
N ALA A 225 -2.96 -21.83 -73.55
CA ALA A 225 -3.96 -21.47 -72.54
C ALA A 225 -3.37 -21.54 -71.12
N ALA A 226 -2.67 -22.62 -70.77
CA ALA A 226 -2.01 -22.77 -69.48
C ALA A 226 -0.93 -21.69 -69.26
N ALA A 227 -0.17 -21.34 -70.29
CA ALA A 227 0.82 -20.27 -70.23
C ALA A 227 0.16 -18.89 -70.02
N ALA A 228 -1.00 -18.64 -70.63
CA ALA A 228 -1.78 -17.42 -70.41
C ALA A 228 -2.36 -17.35 -68.99
N GLU A 229 -2.92 -18.47 -68.50
CA GLU A 229 -3.43 -18.61 -67.14
C GLU A 229 -2.31 -18.37 -66.11
N LEU A 230 -1.16 -19.02 -66.27
CA LEU A 230 -0.02 -18.84 -65.37
C LEU A 230 0.50 -17.39 -65.33
N ARG A 231 0.42 -16.66 -66.45
CA ARG A 231 0.73 -15.22 -66.48
C ARG A 231 -0.30 -14.39 -65.72
N SER A 232 -1.60 -14.71 -65.86
CA SER A 232 -2.65 -14.05 -65.08
C SER A 232 -2.54 -14.35 -63.58
N GLU A 233 -2.26 -15.60 -63.19
CA GLU A 233 -2.04 -16.00 -61.80
C GLU A 233 -0.84 -15.28 -61.19
N ARG A 234 0.27 -15.16 -61.93
CA ARG A 234 1.44 -14.37 -61.49
C ARG A 234 1.08 -12.90 -61.27
N ARG A 235 0.27 -12.30 -62.16
CA ARG A 235 -0.20 -10.91 -61.98
C ARG A 235 -1.04 -10.77 -60.71
N VAL A 236 -2.00 -11.67 -60.51
CA VAL A 236 -2.85 -11.69 -59.31
C VAL A 236 -2.03 -11.94 -58.04
N ALA A 237 -1.03 -12.85 -58.09
CA ALA A 237 -0.13 -13.12 -56.99
C ALA A 237 0.69 -11.87 -56.59
N MET A 238 1.23 -11.14 -57.58
CA MET A 238 1.92 -9.87 -57.34
C MET A 238 1.00 -8.82 -56.71
N GLU A 239 -0.25 -8.71 -57.15
CA GLU A 239 -1.23 -7.80 -56.54
C GLU A 239 -1.56 -8.17 -55.08
N PHE A 240 -1.73 -9.46 -54.78
CA PHE A 240 -1.97 -9.92 -53.41
C PHE A 240 -0.74 -9.75 -52.51
N GLU A 241 0.46 -9.96 -53.04
CA GLU A 241 1.69 -9.70 -52.31
C GLU A 241 1.85 -8.22 -51.99
N LYS A 242 1.58 -7.34 -52.96
CA LYS A 242 1.56 -5.89 -52.75
C LYS A 242 0.56 -5.50 -51.66
N ARG A 243 -0.70 -5.96 -51.76
CA ARG A 243 -1.72 -5.72 -50.72
C ARG A 243 -1.29 -6.25 -49.36
N ARG A 244 -0.68 -7.43 -49.30
CA ARG A 244 -0.18 -8.01 -48.04
C ARG A 244 0.92 -7.15 -47.43
N ASN A 245 1.83 -6.63 -48.24
CA ASN A 245 2.90 -5.74 -47.79
C ASN A 245 2.35 -4.39 -47.33
N ASP A 246 1.39 -3.79 -48.06
CA ASP A 246 0.70 -2.56 -47.66
C ASP A 246 0.00 -2.72 -46.30
N TRP A 247 -0.69 -3.86 -46.08
CA TRP A 247 -1.33 -4.16 -44.80
C TRP A 247 -0.32 -4.36 -43.66
N LYS A 248 0.81 -5.03 -43.92
CA LYS A 248 1.90 -5.17 -42.93
C LYS A 248 2.49 -3.81 -42.55
N GLN A 249 2.71 -2.94 -43.53
CA GLN A 249 3.22 -1.59 -43.31
C GLN A 249 2.22 -0.76 -42.49
N ARG A 250 0.94 -0.74 -42.87
CA ARG A 250 -0.12 -0.07 -42.09
C ARG A 250 -0.19 -0.58 -40.64
N MET A 251 -0.02 -1.88 -40.43
CA MET A 251 0.00 -2.47 -39.10
C MET A 251 1.24 -2.05 -38.30
N GLN A 252 2.42 -1.95 -38.93
CA GLN A 252 3.63 -1.42 -38.30
C GLN A 252 3.45 0.05 -37.92
N GLU A 253 2.99 0.89 -38.85
CA GLU A 253 2.72 2.31 -38.57
C GLU A 253 1.71 2.50 -37.44
N PHE A 254 0.64 1.69 -37.42
CA PHE A 254 -0.33 1.73 -36.33
C PHE A 254 0.31 1.38 -34.99
N LYS A 255 1.11 0.30 -34.92
CA LYS A 255 1.86 -0.07 -33.71
C LYS A 255 2.83 1.02 -33.26
N GLU A 256 3.54 1.66 -34.18
CA GLU A 256 4.44 2.77 -33.89
C GLU A 256 3.70 4.01 -33.39
N ARG A 257 2.52 4.33 -33.94
CA ARG A 257 1.67 5.41 -33.44
C ARG A 257 1.18 5.11 -32.02
N GLN A 258 0.76 3.87 -31.74
CA GLN A 258 0.37 3.45 -30.40
C GLN A 258 1.55 3.53 -29.41
N LEU A 259 2.73 3.06 -29.81
CA LEU A 259 3.95 3.14 -29.00
C LEU A 259 4.35 4.60 -28.72
N ARG A 260 4.27 5.49 -29.72
CA ARG A 260 4.50 6.92 -29.52
C ARG A 260 3.50 7.53 -28.52
N GLY A 261 2.22 7.17 -28.62
CA GLY A 261 1.20 7.60 -27.66
C GLY A 261 1.49 7.14 -26.23
N VAL A 262 1.84 5.86 -26.05
CA VAL A 262 2.19 5.31 -24.72
C VAL A 262 3.48 5.93 -24.17
N ARG A 263 4.51 6.11 -24.99
CA ARG A 263 5.76 6.79 -24.59
C ARG A 263 5.50 8.22 -24.16
N GLY A 264 4.72 8.98 -24.93
CA GLY A 264 4.36 10.36 -24.58
C GLY A 264 3.55 10.45 -23.28
N LEU A 265 2.63 9.52 -23.04
CA LEU A 265 1.91 9.44 -21.76
C LEU A 265 2.85 9.08 -20.60
N SER A 266 3.76 8.12 -20.81
CA SER A 266 4.76 7.73 -19.82
C SER A 266 5.70 8.88 -19.48
N GLU A 267 6.19 9.63 -20.46
CA GLU A 267 7.05 10.79 -20.25
C GLU A 267 6.31 11.89 -19.48
N ARG A 268 5.06 12.20 -19.84
CA ARG A 268 4.22 13.13 -19.08
C ARG A 268 4.01 12.69 -17.64
N GLN A 269 3.79 11.39 -17.40
CA GLN A 269 3.68 10.84 -16.04
C GLN A 269 4.99 10.93 -15.26
N VAL A 270 6.13 10.70 -15.90
CA VAL A 270 7.46 10.84 -15.26
C VAL A 270 7.68 12.30 -14.87
N ILE A 271 7.39 13.26 -15.75
CA ILE A 271 7.51 14.69 -15.46
C ILE A 271 6.57 15.11 -14.33
N ALA A 272 5.31 14.64 -14.35
CA ALA A 272 4.35 14.92 -13.28
C ALA A 272 4.86 14.41 -11.93
N ARG A 273 5.35 13.16 -11.87
CA ARG A 273 5.93 12.58 -10.65
C ARG A 273 7.20 13.28 -10.19
N GLN A 274 8.04 13.74 -11.10
CA GLN A 274 9.22 14.55 -10.74
C GLN A 274 8.81 15.87 -10.10
N ARG A 275 7.74 16.52 -10.59
CA ARG A 275 7.19 17.73 -9.97
C ARG A 275 6.60 17.43 -8.59
N GLU A 276 5.82 16.36 -8.45
CA GLU A 276 5.28 15.92 -7.16
C GLU A 276 6.40 15.63 -6.16
N ALA A 277 7.43 14.87 -6.55
CA ALA A 277 8.59 14.60 -5.71
C ALA A 277 9.35 15.89 -5.31
N GLY A 278 9.45 16.86 -6.21
CA GLY A 278 10.02 18.17 -5.90
C GLY A 278 9.21 18.95 -4.86
N LEU A 279 7.87 18.90 -4.95
CA LEU A 279 6.97 19.48 -3.96
C LEU A 279 7.08 18.76 -2.61
N ASP A 280 7.13 17.43 -2.60
CA ASP A 280 7.32 16.63 -1.39
C ASP A 280 8.64 16.99 -0.69
N CYS A 281 9.73 17.15 -1.45
CA CYS A 281 11.01 17.62 -0.91
C CYS A 281 10.89 19.02 -0.29
N PHE A 282 10.16 19.93 -0.93
CA PHE A 282 9.92 21.27 -0.41
C PHE A 282 9.10 21.25 0.89
N TRP A 283 8.01 20.50 0.93
CA TRP A 283 7.18 20.36 2.14
C TRP A 283 7.92 19.67 3.28
N ALA A 284 8.72 18.65 2.98
CA ALA A 284 9.57 17.99 3.97
C ALA A 284 10.61 18.97 4.54
N TRP A 285 11.24 19.80 3.69
CA TRP A 285 12.16 20.83 4.14
C TRP A 285 11.46 21.87 5.04
N GLN A 286 10.29 22.36 4.64
CA GLN A 286 9.50 23.29 5.44
C GLN A 286 9.05 22.66 6.78
N GLY A 287 8.69 21.38 6.77
CA GLY A 287 8.41 20.58 7.97
C GLY A 287 9.60 20.59 8.93
N VAL A 288 10.81 20.27 8.44
CA VAL A 288 12.04 20.30 9.25
C VAL A 288 12.32 21.69 9.83
N VAL A 289 12.06 22.75 9.08
CA VAL A 289 12.21 24.14 9.58
C VAL A 289 11.20 24.44 10.69
N ARG A 290 9.94 24.00 10.55
CA ARG A 290 8.91 24.14 11.58
C ARG A 290 9.25 23.32 12.83
N ASP A 291 9.58 22.03 12.66
CA ASP A 291 9.97 21.14 13.76
C ASP A 291 11.15 21.70 14.54
N ARG A 292 12.14 22.28 13.84
CA ARG A 292 13.29 22.90 14.50
C ARG A 292 12.88 24.09 15.38
N LYS A 293 11.96 24.93 14.90
CA LYS A 293 11.43 26.04 15.72
C LYS A 293 10.69 25.50 16.95
N LEU A 294 9.87 24.46 16.77
CA LEU A 294 9.17 23.79 17.87
C LEU A 294 10.14 23.14 18.88
N GLU A 295 11.17 22.43 18.41
CA GLU A 295 12.23 21.85 19.25
C GLU A 295 12.93 22.95 20.07
N GLU A 296 13.25 24.10 19.45
CA GLU A 296 13.87 25.24 20.12
C GLU A 296 12.96 25.84 21.20
N ASP A 297 11.65 25.94 20.95
CA ASP A 297 10.67 26.45 21.92
C ASP A 297 10.37 25.45 23.04
N LEU A 298 10.29 24.15 22.74
CA LEU A 298 10.19 23.08 23.74
C LEU A 298 11.44 22.99 24.60
N ALA A 299 12.63 23.16 24.03
CA ALA A 299 13.88 23.22 24.80
C ALA A 299 13.87 24.39 25.79
N LYS A 300 13.40 25.58 25.37
CA LYS A 300 13.22 26.72 26.28
C LYS A 300 12.23 26.40 27.41
N LYS A 301 11.09 25.78 27.10
CA LYS A 301 10.09 25.37 28.10
C LYS A 301 10.63 24.30 29.06
N LEU A 302 11.35 23.30 28.57
CA LEU A 302 12.00 22.27 29.38
C LEU A 302 13.05 22.85 30.31
N GLU A 303 13.84 23.82 29.84
CA GLU A 303 14.82 24.51 30.69
C GLU A 303 14.10 25.32 31.79
N ALA A 304 13.02 26.02 31.45
CA ALA A 304 12.17 26.68 32.44
C ALA A 304 11.57 25.70 33.46
N PHE A 305 11.09 24.52 33.00
CA PHE A 305 10.60 23.46 33.89
C PHE A 305 11.69 22.86 34.76
N ARG A 306 12.91 22.65 34.25
CA ARG A 306 14.06 22.18 35.03
C ARG A 306 14.44 23.17 36.11
N VAL A 307 14.43 24.47 35.81
CA VAL A 307 14.62 25.52 36.81
C VAL A 307 13.51 25.45 37.87
N ARG A 308 12.25 25.24 37.47
CA ARG A 308 11.12 25.10 38.41
C ARG A 308 11.19 23.82 39.26
N LEU A 309 11.56 22.69 38.68
CA LEU A 309 11.81 21.43 39.36
C LEU A 309 13.02 21.52 40.28
N GLY A 310 14.07 22.25 39.90
CA GLY A 310 15.20 22.55 40.77
C GLY A 310 14.74 23.32 42.01
N ARG A 311 13.89 24.34 41.83
CA ARG A 311 13.26 25.06 42.95
C ARG A 311 12.35 24.17 43.78
N MET A 312 11.53 23.31 43.17
CA MET A 312 10.64 22.39 43.89
C MET A 312 11.42 21.28 44.59
N LYS A 313 12.50 20.76 44.02
CA LYS A 313 13.36 19.75 44.64
C LYS A 313 14.14 20.35 45.79
N GLN A 314 14.63 21.58 45.66
CA GLN A 314 15.17 22.32 46.81
C GLN A 314 14.10 22.49 47.89
N SER A 315 12.88 22.88 47.52
CA SER A 315 11.74 22.97 48.46
C SER A 315 11.34 21.61 49.05
N GLN A 316 11.40 20.51 48.29
CA GLN A 316 11.06 19.17 48.75
C GLN A 316 12.18 18.54 49.55
N VAL A 317 13.45 18.82 49.28
CA VAL A 317 14.55 18.43 50.16
C VAL A 317 14.43 19.20 51.46
N LEU A 318 14.14 20.50 51.43
CA LEU A 318 13.84 21.27 52.65
C LEU A 318 12.61 20.72 53.39
N ASN A 319 11.57 20.30 52.67
CA ASN A 319 10.35 19.72 53.26
C ASN A 319 10.53 18.25 53.68
N ALA A 320 11.36 17.45 53.02
CA ALA A 320 11.64 16.05 53.32
C ALA A 320 12.71 15.95 54.39
N ASP A 321 13.65 16.89 54.49
CA ASP A 321 14.50 17.10 55.67
C ASP A 321 13.63 17.56 56.83
N SER A 322 12.69 18.49 56.61
CA SER A 322 11.68 18.84 57.62
C SER A 322 10.80 17.63 57.99
N PHE A 323 10.40 16.80 57.03
CA PHE A 323 9.53 15.65 57.24
C PHE A 323 10.29 14.48 57.84
N LEU A 324 11.55 14.23 57.48
CA LEU A 324 12.44 13.24 58.10
C LEU A 324 12.84 13.69 59.49
N LEU A 325 13.09 14.98 59.75
CA LEU A 325 13.19 15.50 61.12
C LEU A 325 11.87 15.30 61.90
N LYS A 326 10.71 15.39 61.23
CA LYS A 326 9.39 15.13 61.84
C LYS A 326 9.02 13.63 61.89
N ALA A 327 9.59 12.77 61.07
CA ALA A 327 9.30 11.34 60.98
C ALA A 327 10.30 10.53 61.80
N SER A 328 11.53 11.02 62.00
CA SER A 328 12.41 10.57 63.07
C SER A 328 11.80 10.81 64.46
N THR A 329 10.76 11.65 64.55
CA THR A 329 9.92 11.80 65.74
C THR A 329 8.65 10.93 65.75
N TYR A 330 8.33 10.14 64.70
CA TYR A 330 7.12 9.29 64.67
C TYR A 330 7.31 7.88 64.05
N SER A 331 7.21 6.86 64.91
CA SER A 331 6.68 5.48 64.77
C SER A 331 7.09 4.56 63.58
N GLU A 332 7.80 3.47 63.89
CA GLU A 332 8.22 2.32 63.03
C GLU A 332 7.13 1.68 62.16
N ALA A 333 5.85 1.82 62.52
CA ALA A 333 4.76 1.07 61.89
C ALA A 333 4.54 1.42 60.41
N ALA A 334 4.84 2.65 59.99
CA ALA A 334 4.67 3.08 58.60
C ALA A 334 5.69 2.44 57.65
N LEU A 335 6.90 2.14 58.15
CA LEU A 335 7.98 1.56 57.35
C LEU A 335 7.70 0.08 57.03
N LEU A 336 7.15 -0.64 58.00
CA LEU A 336 6.73 -2.04 57.85
C LEU A 336 5.63 -2.23 56.81
N SER A 337 4.68 -1.29 56.72
CA SER A 337 3.58 -1.34 55.74
C SER A 337 4.09 -1.28 54.29
N SER A 338 5.11 -0.45 54.04
CA SER A 338 5.69 -0.28 52.70
C SER A 338 6.44 -1.53 52.22
N CYS A 339 7.21 -2.19 53.09
CA CYS A 339 7.92 -3.43 52.76
C CYS A 339 6.96 -4.58 52.43
N PHE A 340 5.80 -4.63 53.08
CA PHE A 340 4.83 -5.72 52.88
C PHE A 340 4.13 -5.64 51.51
N GLN A 341 3.89 -4.44 50.98
CA GLN A 341 3.27 -4.26 49.66
C GLN A 341 4.17 -4.78 48.51
N ALA A 342 5.49 -4.63 48.61
CA ALA A 342 6.43 -5.14 47.61
C ALA A 342 6.43 -6.68 47.55
N PHE A 343 6.26 -7.36 48.69
CA PHE A 343 6.22 -8.82 48.77
C PHE A 343 4.96 -9.41 48.09
N VAL A 344 3.81 -8.74 48.22
CA VAL A 344 2.55 -9.19 47.61
C VAL A 344 2.60 -9.17 46.09
N ALA A 345 3.31 -8.21 45.49
CA ALA A 345 3.45 -8.10 44.05
C ALA A 345 4.21 -9.30 43.44
N ALA A 346 5.34 -9.69 44.04
CA ALA A 346 6.17 -10.79 43.55
C ALA A 346 5.45 -12.15 43.52
N ARG A 347 4.46 -12.36 44.41
CA ARG A 347 3.74 -13.63 44.47
C ARG A 347 2.72 -13.82 43.35
N ARG A 348 2.27 -12.75 42.70
CA ARG A 348 1.28 -12.82 41.61
C ARG A 348 1.90 -13.30 40.30
N GLU A 349 3.13 -12.88 39.99
CA GLU A 349 3.83 -13.24 38.75
C GLU A 349 4.10 -14.76 38.64
N VAL A 350 4.43 -15.43 39.75
CA VAL A 350 4.70 -16.88 39.77
C VAL A 350 3.48 -17.73 39.40
N ALA A 351 2.27 -17.26 39.69
CA ALA A 351 1.04 -18.01 39.40
C ALA A 351 0.70 -18.03 37.89
N GLU A 352 1.03 -16.95 37.18
CA GLU A 352 0.72 -16.79 35.76
C GLU A 352 1.61 -17.69 34.87
N GLU A 353 2.87 -17.89 35.24
CA GLU A 353 3.79 -18.78 34.51
C GLU A 353 3.38 -20.27 34.52
N ALA A 354 2.73 -20.72 35.60
CA ALA A 354 2.29 -22.11 35.73
C ALA A 354 1.14 -22.46 34.77
N ALA A 355 0.22 -21.53 34.52
CA ALA A 355 -0.92 -21.73 33.63
C ALA A 355 -0.49 -21.90 32.15
N CYS A 356 0.54 -21.16 31.73
CA CYS A 356 1.05 -21.20 30.35
C CYS A 356 1.62 -22.58 29.97
N LYS A 357 2.33 -23.25 30.90
CA LYS A 357 2.95 -24.56 30.66
C LYS A 357 1.94 -25.68 30.44
N ALA A 358 0.78 -25.64 31.11
CA ALA A 358 -0.26 -26.66 30.97
C ALA A 358 -0.93 -26.67 29.58
N GLN A 359 -1.00 -25.50 28.92
CA GLN A 359 -1.65 -25.35 27.61
C GLN A 359 -0.83 -26.01 26.49
N LEU A 360 0.51 -25.89 26.54
CA LEU A 360 1.42 -26.44 25.52
C LEU A 360 1.46 -27.96 25.47
N GLN A 361 1.22 -28.63 26.60
CA GLN A 361 1.25 -30.10 26.66
C GLN A 361 0.05 -30.73 25.92
N LYS A 362 -1.15 -30.14 26.06
CA LYS A 362 -2.38 -30.62 25.40
C LYS A 362 -2.31 -30.58 23.88
N THR A 363 -1.63 -29.57 23.31
CA THR A 363 -1.47 -29.45 21.85
C THR A 363 -0.52 -30.49 21.26
N ARG A 364 0.42 -31.01 22.06
CA ARG A 364 1.41 -32.00 21.60
C ARG A 364 0.78 -33.38 21.44
N ASP A 365 -0.09 -33.78 22.36
CA ASP A 365 -0.75 -35.10 22.35
C ASP A 365 -1.72 -35.27 21.17
N GLN A 366 -2.34 -34.18 20.70
CA GLN A 366 -3.27 -34.20 19.56
C GLN A 366 -2.57 -34.50 18.22
N ILE A 367 -1.32 -34.07 18.06
CA ILE A 367 -0.55 -34.26 16.82
C ILE A 367 -0.12 -35.74 16.68
N ASP A 368 0.23 -36.40 17.77
CA ASP A 368 0.69 -37.79 17.76
C ASP A 368 -0.43 -38.80 17.46
N LEU A 369 -1.66 -38.50 17.86
CA LEU A 369 -2.84 -39.29 17.52
C LEU A 369 -3.15 -39.25 16.01
N PHE A 370 -2.97 -38.10 15.37
CA PHE A 370 -3.25 -37.92 13.94
C PHE A 370 -2.28 -38.69 13.05
N ARG A 371 -1.03 -38.88 13.50
CA ARG A 371 0.02 -39.57 12.74
C ARG A 371 -0.18 -41.09 12.68
N LYS A 372 -0.76 -41.68 13.72
CA LYS A 372 -0.96 -43.14 13.80
C LYS A 372 -2.06 -43.65 12.86
N SER A 373 -3.14 -42.89 12.66
CA SER A 373 -4.30 -43.30 11.86
C SER A 373 -4.01 -43.47 10.36
N LYS A 374 -3.13 -42.65 9.78
CA LYS A 374 -2.81 -42.68 8.33
C LYS A 374 -1.98 -43.89 7.88
N SER A 375 -1.19 -44.48 8.78
CA SER A 375 -0.30 -45.60 8.45
C SER A 375 -1.03 -46.94 8.22
N ALA A 376 -2.23 -47.11 8.79
CA ALA A 376 -3.00 -48.34 8.70
C ALA A 376 -3.70 -48.51 7.34
N THR A 377 -4.14 -47.42 6.71
CA THR A 377 -4.88 -47.44 5.44
C THR A 377 -4.01 -47.88 4.25
N ALA A 378 -2.72 -47.51 4.24
CA ALA A 378 -1.79 -47.85 3.17
C ALA A 378 -1.48 -49.36 3.08
N LYS A 379 -1.50 -50.08 4.21
CA LYS A 379 -1.18 -51.52 4.26
C LYS A 379 -2.29 -52.41 3.71
N ARG A 380 -3.53 -51.93 3.64
CA ARG A 380 -4.69 -52.71 3.16
C ARG A 380 -4.68 -52.91 1.65
N ILE A 381 -4.31 -51.87 0.91
CA ILE A 381 -4.36 -51.84 -0.57
C ILE A 381 -3.32 -52.77 -1.21
N LEU A 382 -2.14 -52.93 -0.58
CA LEU A 382 -1.07 -53.78 -1.11
C LEU A 382 -1.37 -55.29 -1.02
N ARG A 383 -2.34 -55.71 -0.19
CA ARG A 383 -2.60 -57.13 0.08
C ARG A 383 -3.61 -57.75 -0.89
N GLU A 384 -4.36 -56.95 -1.64
CA GLU A 384 -5.38 -57.41 -2.59
C GLU A 384 -4.80 -57.76 -3.98
N MET A 385 -3.54 -57.40 -4.29
CA MET A 385 -2.99 -57.54 -5.65
C MET A 385 -2.26 -58.87 -5.95
N CYS A 386 -2.22 -59.86 -5.06
CA CYS A 386 -1.30 -61.01 -5.19
C CYS A 386 -1.91 -62.40 -5.48
N CYS A 387 -3.19 -62.54 -5.88
CA CYS A 387 -3.78 -63.88 -6.07
C CYS A 387 -4.67 -63.99 -7.33
N CYS A 388 -4.17 -64.47 -8.47
CA CYS A 388 -5.00 -64.94 -9.60
C CYS A 388 -4.31 -66.03 -10.48
N THR A 389 -5.10 -67.00 -10.95
CA THR A 389 -4.75 -68.25 -11.69
C THR A 389 -4.75 -68.08 -13.22
N GLU A 390 -4.37 -69.10 -14.01
CA GLU A 390 -4.15 -69.02 -15.49
C GLU A 390 -5.35 -68.55 -16.36
N ALA A 391 -6.60 -68.91 -16.03
CA ALA A 391 -7.78 -68.33 -16.68
C ALA A 391 -8.02 -66.87 -16.23
N GLY A 392 -7.64 -66.56 -14.99
CA GLY A 392 -7.45 -65.21 -14.50
C GLY A 392 -6.37 -64.48 -15.29
N LEU A 393 -5.32 -65.14 -15.75
CA LEU A 393 -4.19 -64.52 -16.47
C LEU A 393 -4.58 -64.04 -17.88
N ALA A 394 -5.51 -64.72 -18.57
CA ALA A 394 -6.09 -64.25 -19.82
C ALA A 394 -7.10 -63.11 -19.61
N ALA A 395 -7.94 -63.20 -18.56
CA ALA A 395 -8.82 -62.11 -18.15
C ALA A 395 -8.02 -60.89 -17.67
N GLU A 396 -6.89 -61.10 -17.01
CA GLU A 396 -5.91 -60.11 -16.59
C GLU A 396 -5.13 -59.56 -17.77
N ALA A 397 -4.82 -60.35 -18.80
CA ALA A 397 -4.19 -59.84 -20.01
C ALA A 397 -5.13 -58.90 -20.78
N TRP A 398 -6.42 -59.26 -20.89
CA TRP A 398 -7.43 -58.38 -21.50
C TRP A 398 -7.77 -57.19 -20.62
N ALA A 399 -7.87 -57.38 -19.30
CA ALA A 399 -8.06 -56.29 -18.35
C ALA A 399 -6.83 -55.37 -18.34
N ALA A 400 -5.60 -55.91 -18.45
CA ALA A 400 -4.37 -55.16 -18.55
C ALA A 400 -4.28 -54.44 -19.89
N TRP A 401 -4.73 -55.03 -21.00
CA TRP A 401 -4.80 -54.33 -22.29
C TRP A 401 -5.83 -53.20 -22.28
N ALA A 402 -7.03 -53.45 -21.75
CA ALA A 402 -8.05 -52.41 -21.56
C ALA A 402 -7.58 -51.32 -20.60
N MET A 403 -6.89 -51.71 -19.52
CA MET A 403 -6.26 -50.81 -18.57
C MET A 403 -5.14 -50.00 -19.24
N LEU A 404 -4.27 -50.61 -20.05
CA LEU A 404 -3.22 -49.92 -20.80
C LEU A 404 -3.79 -48.99 -21.87
N ALA A 405 -4.88 -49.37 -22.52
CA ALA A 405 -5.58 -48.52 -23.50
C ALA A 405 -6.25 -47.31 -22.83
N ASN A 406 -6.84 -47.51 -21.66
CA ASN A 406 -7.38 -46.43 -20.84
C ASN A 406 -6.26 -45.55 -20.26
N GLN A 407 -5.20 -46.15 -19.71
CA GLN A 407 -4.00 -45.44 -19.27
C GLN A 407 -3.36 -44.63 -20.40
N ALA A 408 -3.31 -45.14 -21.64
CA ALA A 408 -2.80 -44.38 -22.77
C ALA A 408 -3.71 -43.20 -23.17
N ARG A 409 -5.03 -43.31 -22.96
CA ARG A 409 -5.96 -42.18 -23.13
C ARG A 409 -5.80 -41.16 -22.01
N ASP A 410 -5.70 -41.63 -20.77
CA ASP A 410 -5.48 -40.81 -19.59
C ASP A 410 -4.12 -40.11 -19.68
N GLU A 411 -3.06 -40.78 -20.13
CA GLU A 411 -1.75 -40.18 -20.39
C GLU A 411 -1.80 -39.09 -21.45
N ARG A 412 -2.58 -39.26 -22.53
CA ARG A 412 -2.77 -38.20 -23.53
C ARG A 412 -3.54 -37.02 -22.96
N ALA A 413 -4.58 -37.27 -22.16
CA ALA A 413 -5.32 -36.23 -21.47
C ALA A 413 -4.43 -35.48 -20.46
N ILE A 414 -3.61 -36.20 -19.70
CA ILE A 414 -2.63 -35.65 -18.76
C ILE A 414 -1.54 -34.88 -19.51
N ARG A 415 -1.04 -35.36 -20.65
CA ARG A 415 -0.09 -34.62 -21.50
C ARG A 415 -0.69 -33.33 -22.03
N GLN A 416 -1.94 -33.35 -22.51
CA GLN A 416 -2.65 -32.13 -22.92
C GLN A 416 -2.81 -31.17 -21.74
N GLN A 417 -3.20 -31.65 -20.57
CA GLN A 417 -3.28 -30.82 -19.35
C GLN A 417 -1.91 -30.30 -18.92
N LEU A 418 -0.83 -31.08 -19.08
CA LEU A 418 0.54 -30.67 -18.78
C LEU A 418 1.02 -29.60 -19.76
N ASP A 419 0.69 -29.71 -21.04
CA ASP A 419 1.02 -28.74 -22.07
C ASP A 419 0.23 -27.43 -21.88
N GLU A 420 -1.07 -27.53 -21.60
CA GLU A 420 -1.90 -26.38 -21.22
C GLU A 420 -1.39 -25.72 -19.94
N SER A 421 -1.03 -26.52 -18.93
CA SER A 421 -0.41 -26.04 -17.69
C SER A 421 0.98 -25.46 -17.94
N ALA A 422 1.76 -25.98 -18.89
CA ALA A 422 3.06 -25.44 -19.28
C ALA A 422 2.90 -24.08 -19.95
N GLN A 423 1.96 -23.94 -20.88
CA GLN A 423 1.60 -22.66 -21.48
C GLN A 423 1.09 -21.66 -20.43
N HIS A 424 0.28 -22.12 -19.47
CA HIS A 424 -0.20 -21.31 -18.36
C HIS A 424 0.96 -20.88 -17.44
N ARG A 425 1.87 -21.79 -17.10
CA ARG A 425 3.09 -21.50 -16.33
C ARG A 425 4.01 -20.54 -17.07
N ASP A 426 4.14 -20.63 -18.39
CA ASP A 426 4.92 -19.69 -19.20
C ASP A 426 4.28 -18.30 -19.25
N LEU A 427 2.95 -18.22 -19.33
CA LEU A 427 2.22 -16.96 -19.21
C LEU A 427 2.40 -16.34 -17.82
N ILE A 428 2.27 -17.14 -16.75
CA ILE A 428 2.55 -16.72 -15.38
C ILE A 428 4.00 -16.28 -15.25
N ARG A 429 4.97 -17.01 -15.83
CA ARG A 429 6.39 -16.68 -15.79
C ARG A 429 6.69 -15.37 -16.51
N ARG A 430 6.08 -15.12 -17.67
CA ARG A 430 6.18 -13.83 -18.38
C ARG A 430 5.58 -12.70 -17.56
N ARG A 431 4.37 -12.89 -17.03
CA ARG A 431 3.68 -11.90 -16.19
C ARG A 431 4.42 -11.63 -14.89
N SER A 432 5.02 -12.66 -14.30
CA SER A 432 5.86 -12.59 -13.10
C SER A 432 7.19 -11.89 -13.39
N LYS A 433 7.84 -12.14 -14.53
CA LYS A 433 9.01 -11.37 -14.97
C LYS A 433 8.70 -9.90 -15.20
N GLU A 434 7.58 -9.58 -15.86
CA GLU A 434 7.15 -8.20 -16.07
C GLU A 434 6.79 -7.50 -14.75
N SER A 435 6.08 -8.20 -13.86
CA SER A 435 5.77 -7.70 -12.52
C SER A 435 7.03 -7.51 -11.69
N GLY A 436 7.95 -8.47 -11.74
CA GLY A 436 9.26 -8.44 -11.09
C GLY A 436 10.11 -7.28 -11.59
N HIS A 437 10.12 -7.01 -12.89
CA HIS A 437 10.78 -5.82 -13.45
C HIS A 437 10.17 -4.53 -12.91
N LYS A 438 8.84 -4.42 -12.86
CA LYS A 438 8.17 -3.23 -12.26
C LYS A 438 8.50 -3.06 -10.78
N VAL A 439 8.57 -4.16 -10.02
CA VAL A 439 8.97 -4.12 -8.61
C VAL A 439 10.45 -3.75 -8.47
N ALA A 440 11.33 -4.30 -9.31
CA ALA A 440 12.75 -3.96 -9.32
C ALA A 440 13.00 -2.50 -9.70
N GLU A 441 12.27 -1.94 -10.66
CA GLU A 441 12.32 -0.50 -11.00
C GLU A 441 11.82 0.35 -9.83
N LYS A 442 10.73 -0.04 -9.17
CA LYS A 442 10.26 0.65 -7.95
C LYS A 442 11.29 0.59 -6.82
N LEU A 443 11.93 -0.57 -6.63
CA LEU A 443 12.98 -0.75 -5.61
C LEU A 443 14.23 0.07 -5.95
N ARG A 444 14.61 0.15 -7.23
CA ARG A 444 15.69 1.02 -7.69
C ARG A 444 15.38 2.48 -7.39
N GLY A 445 14.19 2.96 -7.77
CA GLY A 445 13.76 4.32 -7.45
C GLY A 445 13.73 4.61 -5.94
N ARG A 446 13.26 3.65 -5.13
CA ARG A 446 13.31 3.76 -3.66
C ARG A 446 14.73 3.82 -3.11
N ARG A 447 15.66 3.05 -3.69
CA ARG A 447 17.06 3.05 -3.29
C ARG A 447 17.73 4.38 -3.62
N ASP A 448 17.46 4.94 -4.80
CA ASP A 448 17.97 6.24 -5.21
C ASP A 448 17.48 7.34 -4.26
N VAL A 449 16.18 7.31 -3.91
CA VAL A 449 15.60 8.23 -2.91
C VAL A 449 16.22 8.00 -1.53
N ALA A 450 16.40 6.75 -1.09
CA ALA A 450 17.02 6.44 0.20
C ALA A 450 18.45 6.98 0.28
N SER A 451 19.25 6.84 -0.78
CA SER A 451 20.61 7.40 -0.84
C SER A 451 20.62 8.93 -0.76
N LEU A 452 19.65 9.61 -1.37
CA LEU A 452 19.49 11.06 -1.22
C LEU A 452 19.09 11.45 0.21
N VAL A 453 18.19 10.69 0.85
CA VAL A 453 17.81 10.90 2.24
C VAL A 453 18.99 10.69 3.18
N GLU A 454 19.79 9.64 2.99
CA GLU A 454 21.01 9.39 3.77
C GLU A 454 21.99 10.57 3.66
N ALA A 455 22.22 11.07 2.45
CA ALA A 455 23.08 12.24 2.23
C ALA A 455 22.54 13.50 2.94
N LEU A 456 21.23 13.73 2.88
CA LEU A 456 20.58 14.86 3.55
C LEU A 456 20.64 14.74 5.09
N VAL A 457 20.44 13.54 5.63
CA VAL A 457 20.57 13.27 7.07
C VAL A 457 22.02 13.48 7.53
N ALA A 458 22.99 12.99 6.77
CA ALA A 458 24.41 13.21 7.04
C ALA A 458 24.75 14.70 7.03
N TRP A 459 24.27 15.46 6.04
CA TRP A 459 24.45 16.91 5.96
C TRP A 459 23.79 17.66 7.13
N ARG A 460 22.57 17.26 7.52
CA ARG A 460 21.86 17.83 8.68
C ARG A 460 22.66 17.60 9.97
N LEU A 461 23.22 16.40 10.15
CA LEU A 461 24.06 16.06 11.30
C LEU A 461 25.34 16.91 11.31
N LEU A 462 26.04 16.99 10.18
CA LEU A 462 27.24 17.82 10.01
C LEU A 462 26.96 19.29 10.36
N SER A 463 25.87 19.85 9.83
CA SER A 463 25.48 21.24 10.09
C SER A 463 25.18 21.49 11.58
N ARG A 464 24.54 20.53 12.26
CA ARG A 464 24.27 20.61 13.71
C ARG A 464 25.58 20.56 14.52
N VAL A 465 26.49 19.66 14.16
CA VAL A 465 27.81 19.53 14.81
C VAL A 465 28.62 20.82 14.61
N GLU A 466 28.69 21.32 13.37
CA GLU A 466 29.44 22.54 13.06
C GLU A 466 28.88 23.76 13.80
N GLY A 467 27.55 23.87 13.91
CA GLY A 467 26.90 24.91 14.72
C GLY A 467 27.30 24.85 16.19
N LYS A 468 27.30 23.66 16.81
CA LYS A 468 27.76 23.49 18.20
C LYS A 468 29.25 23.80 18.35
N THR A 469 30.09 23.36 17.41
CA THR A 469 31.53 23.63 17.41
C THR A 469 31.80 25.13 17.31
N ARG A 470 31.09 25.87 16.44
CA ARG A 470 31.18 27.34 16.35
C ARG A 470 30.77 28.01 17.65
N HIS A 471 29.65 27.60 18.25
CA HIS A 471 29.19 28.14 19.54
C HIS A 471 30.23 27.95 20.65
N HIS A 472 30.79 26.75 20.78
CA HIS A 472 31.82 26.47 21.78
C HIS A 472 33.14 27.20 21.49
N ARG A 473 33.55 27.33 20.23
CA ARG A 473 34.71 28.16 19.84
C ARG A 473 34.55 29.59 20.32
N VAL A 474 33.42 30.24 20.02
CA VAL A 474 33.15 31.61 20.46
C VAL A 474 33.21 31.74 21.99
N ARG A 475 32.67 30.77 22.75
CA ARG A 475 32.75 30.79 24.22
C ARG A 475 34.16 30.61 24.75
N VAL A 476 34.95 29.73 24.13
CA VAL A 476 36.35 29.51 24.50
C VAL A 476 37.16 30.79 24.21
N ASP A 477 36.95 31.42 23.06
CA ASP A 477 37.63 32.66 22.70
C ASP A 477 37.25 33.82 23.63
N ALA A 478 35.96 33.95 23.99
CA ALA A 478 35.52 34.93 24.97
C ALA A 478 36.16 34.69 26.36
N LYS A 479 36.27 33.43 26.80
CA LYS A 479 36.96 33.08 28.05
C LYS A 479 38.46 33.36 27.96
N ARG A 480 39.08 33.13 26.82
CA ARG A 480 40.49 33.45 26.55
C ARG A 480 40.73 34.96 26.61
N GLN A 481 39.84 35.76 26.03
CA GLN A 481 39.87 37.22 26.13
C GLN A 481 39.67 37.71 27.57
N GLN A 482 38.75 37.11 28.34
CA GLN A 482 38.58 37.41 29.77
C GLN A 482 39.87 37.13 30.55
N LEU A 483 40.49 35.97 30.35
CA LEU A 483 41.76 35.61 30.99
C LEU A 483 42.90 36.56 30.59
N GLN A 484 42.98 36.96 29.32
CA GLN A 484 43.92 37.99 28.87
C GLN A 484 43.66 39.34 29.53
N GLY A 485 42.40 39.74 29.71
CA GLY A 485 42.03 40.96 30.43
C GLY A 485 42.44 40.93 31.90
N VAL A 486 42.20 39.81 32.59
CA VAL A 486 42.65 39.60 33.97
C VAL A 486 44.17 39.63 34.08
N GLN A 487 44.90 38.96 33.17
CA GLN A 487 46.36 39.03 33.12
C GLN A 487 46.87 40.45 32.89
N THR A 488 46.20 41.23 32.06
CA THR A 488 46.53 42.64 31.80
C THR A 488 46.30 43.48 33.05
N MET A 489 45.19 43.26 33.78
CA MET A 489 44.92 43.92 35.06
C MET A 489 45.95 43.58 36.15
N PHE A 490 46.38 42.32 36.24
CA PHE A 490 47.44 41.93 37.17
C PHE A 490 48.77 42.58 36.82
N ARG A 491 49.13 42.65 35.54
CA ARG A 491 50.33 43.37 35.09
C ARG A 491 50.26 44.86 35.41
N SER A 492 49.12 45.52 35.12
CA SER A 492 48.95 46.95 35.44
C SER A 492 48.98 47.21 36.94
N PHE A 493 48.37 46.33 37.74
CA PHE A 493 48.40 46.40 39.19
C PHE A 493 49.83 46.27 39.72
N ALA A 494 50.60 45.28 39.24
CA ALA A 494 51.99 45.11 39.62
C ALA A 494 52.83 46.37 39.29
N THR A 495 52.67 46.94 38.10
CA THR A 495 53.36 48.18 37.72
C THR A 495 52.95 49.39 38.58
N GLN A 496 51.68 49.50 38.99
CA GLN A 496 51.22 50.56 39.89
C GLN A 496 51.78 50.38 41.30
N LEU A 497 51.87 49.15 41.78
CA LEU A 497 52.42 48.81 43.09
C LEU A 497 53.92 49.14 43.15
N GLU A 498 54.67 48.78 42.10
CA GLU A 498 56.08 49.16 41.95
C GLU A 498 56.25 50.69 41.93
N TYR A 499 55.38 51.41 41.22
CA TYR A 499 55.39 52.87 41.18
C TYR A 499 55.11 53.51 42.55
N GLN A 500 54.10 53.04 43.29
CA GLN A 500 53.78 53.55 44.64
C GLN A 500 54.88 53.22 45.66
N LEU A 501 55.47 52.03 45.57
CA LEU A 501 56.62 51.66 46.38
C LEU A 501 57.82 52.57 46.09
N ALA A 502 58.09 52.90 44.82
CA ALA A 502 59.14 53.84 44.44
C ALA A 502 58.89 55.26 44.98
N GLN A 503 57.65 55.77 44.88
CA GLN A 503 57.28 57.09 45.43
C GLN A 503 57.37 57.15 46.96
N SER A 504 56.90 56.13 47.67
CA SER A 504 56.98 56.10 49.14
C SER A 504 58.43 56.07 49.64
N GLN A 505 59.35 55.37 48.94
CA GLN A 505 60.78 55.40 49.25
C GLN A 505 61.42 56.78 49.02
N GLN A 506 60.99 57.54 48.01
CA GLN A 506 61.45 58.90 47.78
C GLN A 506 60.96 59.85 48.89
N SER A 507 59.68 59.78 49.26
CA SER A 507 59.10 60.57 50.37
C SER A 507 59.77 60.27 51.72
N HIS A 508 60.13 59.00 51.98
CA HIS A 508 60.85 58.64 53.21
C HIS A 508 62.28 59.19 53.25
N LYS A 509 62.95 59.33 52.09
CA LYS A 509 64.27 59.96 52.00
C LYS A 509 64.18 61.48 52.22
N GLU A 510 63.16 62.14 51.67
CA GLU A 510 62.93 63.58 51.89
C GLU A 510 62.56 63.87 53.35
N SER A 511 61.69 63.06 53.96
CA SER A 511 61.31 63.24 55.39
C SER A 511 62.47 63.01 56.35
N ARG A 512 63.51 62.25 55.98
CA ARG A 512 64.74 62.10 56.76
C ARG A 512 65.67 63.32 56.63
N LEU A 513 65.67 63.99 55.48
CA LEU A 513 66.45 65.21 55.28
C LEU A 513 65.91 66.37 56.13
N TYR A 514 64.59 66.45 56.36
CA TYR A 514 63.99 67.49 57.21
C TYR A 514 64.05 67.24 58.72
N LYS A 515 64.50 66.06 59.17
CA LYS A 515 64.70 65.76 60.62
C LYS A 515 66.15 65.95 61.09
N LEU A 516 67.05 66.33 60.18
CA LEU A 516 68.47 66.57 60.46
C LEU A 516 68.87 68.05 60.25
N ALA A 517 67.88 68.91 60.02
CA ALA A 517 67.98 70.37 60.11
C ALA A 517 67.11 70.81 61.29
#